data_AF-A0A7J0FDN3-F1
#
_entry.id   AF-A0A7J0FDN3-F1
#
_cell.length_a   1.000
_cell.length_b   1.000
_cell.length_c   1.000
_cell.angle_alpha   90.00
_cell.angle_beta   90.00
_cell.angle_gamma   90.00
#
_symmetry.space_group_name_H-M   'P 1'
#
loop_
_entity.id
_entity.type
_entity.pdbx_description
1 polymer ?
#
loop_
_entity_poly.entity_id
_entity_poly.type
_entity_poly.pdbx_seq_one_letter_code
_entity_poly.pdbx_strand_id
1 'polypeptide(L)'
;MEAEEVEEIKAAPEFFADQPKLQKQELEEVDLTPGESSQQPIFVAKELEDDEKQLLVALLKEYRDGFAWDYEEMPGMSSAVTVHKLDVLPVAKPIEQ
;
A
#
# COMPACT_ATOMS: atom_id res chain seq x y z
N MET A 1 33.93 -38.69 -21.93
CA MET A 1 33.67 -37.52 -21.08
C MET A 1 32.23 -37.15 -21.34
N GLU A 2 31.38 -37.45 -20.37
CA GLU A 2 29.95 -37.20 -20.42
C GLU A 2 29.73 -35.68 -20.40
N ALA A 3 28.83 -35.19 -21.24
CA ALA A 3 28.42 -33.79 -21.21
C ALA A 3 27.48 -33.62 -20.02
N GLU A 4 27.91 -32.81 -19.04
CA GLU A 4 27.09 -32.40 -17.91
C GLU A 4 26.03 -31.42 -18.43
N GLU A 5 24.77 -31.84 -18.39
CA GLU A 5 23.63 -31.03 -18.78
C GLU A 5 23.48 -29.91 -17.74
N VAL A 6 23.81 -28.69 -18.15
CA VAL A 6 23.68 -27.52 -17.28
C VAL A 6 22.18 -27.21 -17.16
N GLU A 7 21.57 -27.56 -16.03
CA GLU A 7 20.17 -27.20 -15.76
C GLU A 7 19.99 -25.69 -15.93
N GLU A 8 19.16 -25.29 -16.89
CA GLU A 8 18.81 -23.90 -17.13
C GLU A 8 18.22 -23.29 -15.85
N ILE A 9 18.87 -22.24 -15.36
CA ILE A 9 18.40 -21.48 -14.20
C ILE A 9 17.07 -20.82 -14.60
N LYS A 10 15.95 -21.44 -14.21
CA LYS A 10 14.62 -20.92 -14.50
C LYS A 10 14.46 -19.54 -13.85
N ALA A 11 14.07 -18.56 -14.64
CA ALA A 11 13.77 -17.21 -14.14
C ALA A 11 12.75 -17.28 -12.99
N ALA A 12 12.99 -16.47 -11.95
CA ALA A 12 12.10 -16.39 -10.80
C ALA A 12 10.68 -16.01 -11.26
N PRO A 13 9.63 -16.59 -10.66
CA PRO A 13 8.25 -16.22 -10.98
C PRO A 13 8.04 -14.72 -10.85
N GLU A 14 7.34 -14.12 -11.81
CA GLU A 14 7.05 -12.68 -11.85
C GLU A 14 6.32 -12.18 -10.58
N PHE A 15 5.72 -13.11 -9.82
CA PHE A 15 5.14 -12.81 -8.51
C PHE A 15 6.13 -12.15 -7.55
N PHE A 16 7.43 -12.50 -7.63
CA PHE A 16 8.50 -12.01 -6.76
C PHE A 16 9.19 -10.73 -7.26
N ALA A 17 8.78 -10.18 -8.41
CA ALA A 17 9.33 -8.92 -8.89
C ALA A 17 8.74 -7.74 -8.09
N ASP A 18 9.60 -6.87 -7.54
CA ASP A 18 9.25 -5.61 -6.84
C ASP A 18 8.70 -4.52 -7.78
N GLN A 19 8.23 -4.89 -8.98
CA GLN A 19 7.60 -3.95 -9.88
C GLN A 19 6.22 -3.57 -9.36
N PRO A 20 5.81 -2.29 -9.42
CA PRO A 20 4.45 -1.89 -9.10
C PRO A 20 3.50 -2.60 -10.05
N LYS A 21 2.81 -3.64 -9.54
CA LYS A 21 1.79 -4.36 -10.30
C LYS A 21 0.62 -3.40 -10.48
N LEU A 22 0.39 -2.96 -11.71
CA LEU A 22 -0.75 -2.11 -12.04
C LEU A 22 -2.02 -2.87 -11.67
N GLN A 23 -2.75 -2.41 -10.66
CA GLN A 23 -4.06 -2.96 -10.35
C GLN A 23 -4.98 -2.62 -11.54
N LYS A 24 -5.39 -3.66 -12.28
CA LYS A 24 -6.24 -3.51 -13.49
C LYS A 24 -7.72 -3.30 -13.14
N GLN A 25 -8.08 -3.42 -11.87
CA GLN A 25 -9.45 -3.35 -11.39
C GLN A 25 -9.85 -1.90 -11.20
N GLU A 26 -11.07 -1.57 -11.58
CA GLU A 26 -11.61 -0.25 -11.26
C GLU A 26 -11.96 -0.20 -9.78
N LEU A 27 -11.52 0.85 -9.09
CA LEU A 27 -11.82 1.06 -7.68
C LEU A 27 -12.89 2.15 -7.52
N GLU A 28 -13.73 2.00 -6.52
CA GLU A 28 -14.64 3.04 -6.04
C GLU A 28 -14.25 3.50 -4.64
N GLU A 29 -14.51 4.77 -4.37
CA GLU A 29 -14.27 5.38 -3.08
C GLU A 29 -15.48 5.18 -2.16
N VAL A 30 -15.22 4.74 -0.94
CA VAL A 30 -16.23 4.58 0.12
C VAL A 30 -15.72 5.26 1.38
N ASP A 31 -16.53 6.14 1.98
CA ASP A 31 -16.21 6.79 3.26
C ASP A 31 -16.64 5.90 4.44
N LEU A 32 -15.69 5.59 5.32
CA LEU A 32 -15.95 4.80 6.53
C LEU A 32 -16.59 5.62 7.66
N THR A 33 -16.39 6.94 7.69
CA THR A 33 -16.87 7.84 8.74
C THR A 33 -17.76 8.97 8.20
N PRO A 34 -18.89 8.63 7.55
CA PRO A 34 -19.76 9.63 6.95
C PRO A 34 -20.32 10.58 8.03
N GLY A 35 -20.01 11.86 7.90
CA GLY A 35 -20.51 12.92 8.80
C GLY A 35 -19.57 13.30 9.95
N GLU A 36 -18.40 12.67 10.07
CA GLU A 36 -17.34 13.16 10.95
C GLU A 36 -16.49 14.24 10.27
N SER A 37 -15.74 15.00 11.07
CA SER A 37 -14.89 16.08 10.56
C SER A 37 -13.69 15.56 9.75
N SER A 38 -13.26 14.33 10.04
CA SER A 38 -12.22 13.60 9.34
C SER A 38 -12.85 12.50 8.49
N GLN A 39 -12.88 12.71 7.18
CA GLN A 39 -13.29 11.67 6.23
C GLN A 39 -12.21 10.60 6.15
N GLN A 40 -12.62 9.34 6.15
CA GLN A 40 -11.72 8.18 6.08
C GLN A 40 -12.06 7.38 4.81
N PRO A 41 -11.62 7.87 3.63
CA PRO A 41 -11.92 7.23 2.36
C PRO A 41 -11.10 5.94 2.20
N ILE A 42 -11.76 4.90 1.72
CA ILE A 42 -11.13 3.66 1.27
C ILE A 42 -11.53 3.34 -0.16
N PHE A 43 -10.72 2.52 -0.82
CA PHE A 43 -10.95 2.09 -2.19
C PHE A 43 -11.31 0.60 -2.23
N VAL A 44 -12.52 0.30 -2.72
CA VAL A 44 -13.03 -1.06 -2.90
C VAL A 44 -13.15 -1.35 -4.39
N ALA A 45 -12.93 -2.60 -4.83
CA ALA A 45 -13.07 -2.92 -6.24
C ALA A 45 -14.54 -2.85 -6.69
N LYS A 46 -14.78 -2.18 -7.82
CA LYS A 46 -16.11 -2.00 -8.40
C LYS A 46 -16.74 -3.30 -8.85
N GLU A 47 -15.93 -4.32 -9.14
CA GLU A 47 -16.42 -5.59 -9.67
C GLU A 47 -16.93 -6.55 -8.58
N LEU A 48 -16.92 -6.16 -7.30
CA LEU A 48 -17.55 -6.95 -6.22
C LEU A 48 -19.06 -7.05 -6.41
N GLU A 49 -19.64 -8.18 -6.02
CA GLU A 49 -21.09 -8.31 -5.90
C GLU A 49 -21.62 -7.37 -4.81
N ASP A 50 -22.82 -6.82 -5.00
CA ASP A 50 -23.40 -5.82 -4.10
C ASP A 50 -23.51 -6.34 -2.64
N ASP A 51 -23.88 -7.60 -2.46
CA ASP A 51 -24.00 -8.23 -1.14
C ASP A 51 -22.64 -8.37 -0.45
N GLU A 52 -21.61 -8.81 -1.20
CA GLU A 52 -20.24 -8.94 -0.69
C GLU A 52 -19.64 -7.58 -0.33
N LYS A 53 -19.86 -6.59 -1.19
CA LYS A 53 -19.42 -5.21 -0.97
C LYS A 53 -20.08 -4.61 0.28
N GLN A 54 -21.38 -4.80 0.47
CA GLN A 54 -22.07 -4.30 1.66
C GLN A 54 -21.52 -4.93 2.93
N LEU A 55 -21.27 -6.25 2.91
CA LEU A 55 -20.67 -6.96 4.04
C LEU A 55 -19.26 -6.45 4.34
N LEU A 56 -18.44 -6.26 3.32
CA LEU A 56 -17.08 -5.75 3.44
C LEU A 56 -17.06 -4.34 4.01
N VAL A 57 -17.89 -3.44 3.49
CA VAL A 57 -17.98 -2.05 3.98
C VAL A 57 -18.47 -2.03 5.43
N ALA A 58 -19.44 -2.87 5.79
CA ALA A 58 -19.92 -2.97 7.17
C ALA A 58 -18.79 -3.41 8.12
N LEU A 59 -18.02 -4.43 7.72
CA LEU A 59 -16.87 -4.91 8.48
C LEU A 59 -15.81 -3.82 8.66
N LEU A 60 -15.44 -3.12 7.59
CA LEU A 60 -14.42 -2.07 7.64
C LEU A 60 -14.86 -0.89 8.52
N LYS A 61 -16.17 -0.59 8.57
CA LYS A 61 -16.73 0.41 9.48
C LYS A 61 -16.67 -0.04 10.95
N GLU A 62 -16.90 -1.31 11.23
CA GLU A 62 -16.79 -1.87 12.59
C GLU A 62 -15.35 -1.79 13.11
N TYR A 63 -14.37 -2.01 12.23
CA TYR A 63 -12.94 -2.01 12.56
C TYR A 63 -12.21 -0.71 12.17
N ARG A 64 -12.94 0.41 12.03
CA ARG A 64 -12.35 1.70 11.59
C ARG A 64 -11.18 2.17 12.47
N ASP A 65 -11.23 1.86 13.77
CA ASP A 65 -10.23 2.26 14.77
C ASP A 65 -8.96 1.38 14.72
N GLY A 66 -8.95 0.33 13.88
CA GLY A 66 -7.80 -0.56 13.66
C GLY A 66 -6.83 -0.06 12.59
N PHE A 67 -7.21 0.96 11.83
CA PHE A 67 -6.38 1.57 10.80
C PHE A 67 -5.70 2.83 11.35
N ALA A 68 -4.47 3.08 10.91
CA ALA A 68 -3.80 4.35 11.13
C ALA A 68 -3.97 5.21 9.88
N TRP A 69 -4.89 6.17 9.95
CA TRP A 69 -5.21 7.12 8.88
C TRP A 69 -4.13 8.20 8.78
N ASP A 70 -3.64 8.61 9.95
CA ASP A 70 -2.49 9.48 10.09
C ASP A 70 -1.31 8.73 10.71
N TYR A 71 -0.11 9.19 10.37
CA TYR A 71 1.12 8.62 10.91
C TYR A 71 1.19 8.69 12.45
N GLU A 72 0.52 9.67 13.05
CA GLU A 72 0.43 9.84 14.51
C GLU A 72 -0.38 8.73 15.19
N GLU A 73 -1.24 8.03 14.45
CA GLU A 73 -2.08 6.95 14.96
C GLU A 73 -1.37 5.59 15.02
N MET A 74 -0.08 5.52 14.63
CA MET A 74 0.76 4.32 14.78
C MET A 74 1.58 4.38 16.08
N PRO A 75 1.06 3.89 17.23
CA PRO A 75 1.81 3.86 18.47
C PRO A 75 2.98 2.86 18.37
N GLY A 76 4.21 3.35 18.52
CA GLY A 76 5.42 2.51 18.58
C GLY A 76 6.48 2.82 17.54
N MET A 77 6.20 3.68 16.55
CA MET A 77 7.23 4.20 15.67
C MET A 77 7.79 5.50 16.23
N SER A 78 9.05 5.48 16.67
CA SER A 78 9.75 6.71 16.99
C SER A 78 10.00 7.48 15.69
N SER A 79 9.72 8.78 15.67
CA SER A 79 10.07 9.67 14.56
C SER A 79 11.57 9.61 14.21
N ALA A 80 12.43 9.23 15.15
CA ALA A 80 13.85 9.00 14.92
C ALA A 80 14.15 7.81 13.99
N VAL A 81 13.23 6.85 13.85
CA VAL A 81 13.36 5.67 13.00
C VAL A 81 12.67 5.87 11.65
N THR A 82 11.61 6.68 11.60
CA THR A 82 10.78 6.82 10.38
C THR A 82 11.09 8.08 9.58
N VAL A 83 11.75 9.08 10.16
CA VAL A 83 12.25 10.24 9.42
C VAL A 83 13.66 9.94 8.92
N HIS A 84 13.80 9.72 7.62
CA HIS A 84 15.11 9.69 6.99
C HIS A 84 15.66 11.11 6.88
N LYS A 85 16.70 11.42 7.65
CA LYS A 85 17.45 12.66 7.49
C LYS A 85 18.48 12.46 6.38
N LEU A 86 18.30 13.14 5.25
CA LEU A 86 19.38 13.29 4.29
C LEU A 86 20.40 14.29 4.86
N ASP A 87 21.66 13.89 4.93
CA ASP A 87 22.76 14.82 5.18
C ASP A 87 23.06 15.61 3.90
N VAL A 88 22.20 16.60 3.64
CA VAL A 88 22.40 17.61 2.59
C VAL A 88 23.22 18.78 3.15
N LEU A 89 24.17 19.25 2.34
CA LEU A 89 24.87 20.49 2.64
C LEU A 89 23.85 21.64 2.67
N PRO A 90 23.84 22.52 3.69
CA PRO A 90 22.86 23.61 3.79
C PRO A 90 22.85 24.57 2.59
N VAL A 91 23.96 24.60 1.85
CA VAL A 91 24.18 25.46 0.68
C VAL A 91 23.90 24.75 -0.64
N ALA A 92 23.60 23.45 -0.63
CA ALA A 92 23.32 22.69 -1.84
C ALA A 92 21.97 23.13 -2.44
N LYS A 93 21.94 23.36 -3.75
CA LYS A 93 20.72 23.68 -4.48
C LYS A 93 20.02 22.39 -4.92
N PRO A 94 18.69 22.31 -4.83
CA PRO A 94 17.93 21.20 -5.41
C PRO A 94 18.18 21.07 -6.92
N ILE A 95 18.20 19.84 -7.41
CA ILE A 95 18.27 19.52 -8.84
C ILE A 95 16.94 18.90 -9.23
N GLU A 96 16.29 19.39 -10.29
CA GLU A 96 15.13 18.73 -10.89
C GLU A 96 15.59 17.55 -11.75
N GLN A 97 14.88 16.42 -11.64
CA GLN A 97 15.11 15.20 -12.43
C GLN A 97 14.11 15.09 -13.58
#